data_AF-A0A965EA45-F1
#
_entry.id   AF-A0A965EA45-F1
#
_cell.length_a   1.000
_cell.length_b   1.000
_cell.length_c   1.000
_cell.angle_alpha   90.00
_cell.angle_beta   90.00
_cell.angle_gamma   90.00
#
_symmetry.space_group_name_H-M   'P 1'
#
loop_
_entity.id
_entity.type
_entity.pdbx_description
1 polymer ?
#
loop_
_entity_poly.entity_id
_entity_poly.type
_entity_poly.pdbx_seq_one_letter_code
_entity_poly.pdbx_strand_id
1 'polypeptide(L)'
;MKLNKFSAFKLSLALTVASFVGVAGVGAAVGADSGASPLSGLPGGEGKPVVMVKYGNSKPDRPHYNLNQADLFYVEEVEWGLTRIAALFNTKFPSVVGPTRSARISDLEILEQFDNPGLAYSGANDVLLKAIRKSQSISLSPSDRSSFYYRNLSKVAPNNQLLRLAAMMEKESKVGVIKSFGHMGWQVVDDFV
;
A
#
# COMPACT_ATOMS: atom_id res chain seq x y z
N MET A 1 -29.24 13.42 -89.83
CA MET A 1 -28.32 12.27 -89.79
C MET A 1 -27.28 12.51 -88.71
N LYS A 2 -27.54 12.05 -87.47
CA LYS A 2 -26.57 11.92 -86.37
C LYS A 2 -27.18 10.99 -85.31
N LEU A 3 -26.53 9.83 -85.17
CA LEU A 3 -26.41 8.92 -84.03
C LEU A 3 -26.52 9.60 -82.64
N ASN A 4 -26.83 8.98 -81.49
CA ASN A 4 -27.30 7.64 -81.07
C ASN A 4 -27.34 7.62 -79.51
N LYS A 5 -27.94 6.57 -78.94
CA LYS A 5 -27.70 5.95 -77.60
C LYS A 5 -28.62 6.28 -76.40
N PHE A 6 -29.59 5.36 -76.24
CA PHE A 6 -29.99 4.59 -75.04
C PHE A 6 -29.74 5.18 -73.64
N SER A 7 -30.86 5.44 -72.95
CA SER A 7 -30.95 5.73 -71.52
C SER A 7 -30.83 4.45 -70.69
N ALA A 8 -29.91 4.43 -69.72
CA ALA A 8 -29.76 3.38 -68.73
C ALA A 8 -30.42 3.81 -67.39
N PHE A 9 -31.26 2.92 -66.90
CA PHE A 9 -32.01 2.98 -65.64
C PHE A 9 -31.04 2.99 -64.44
N LYS A 10 -31.09 4.01 -63.57
CA LYS A 10 -30.32 4.05 -62.32
C LYS A 10 -31.21 3.67 -61.13
N LEU A 11 -30.87 2.56 -60.49
CA LEU A 11 -31.42 2.06 -59.24
C LEU A 11 -30.64 2.72 -58.08
N SER A 12 -31.29 3.58 -57.28
CA SER A 12 -30.68 4.19 -56.10
C SER A 12 -31.14 3.46 -54.84
N LEU A 13 -30.17 2.83 -54.16
CA LEU A 13 -30.30 2.18 -52.86
C LEU A 13 -30.22 3.23 -51.74
N ALA A 14 -31.28 3.37 -50.94
CA ALA A 14 -31.29 4.23 -49.76
C ALA A 14 -30.60 3.51 -48.59
N LEU A 15 -29.53 4.11 -48.04
CA LEU A 15 -28.82 3.63 -46.86
C LEU A 15 -29.27 4.47 -45.65
N THR A 16 -30.04 3.86 -44.75
CA THR A 16 -30.47 4.46 -43.48
C THR A 16 -29.28 4.49 -42.50
N VAL A 17 -28.86 5.69 -42.09
CA VAL A 17 -27.89 5.87 -41.01
C VAL A 17 -28.64 5.84 -39.67
N ALA A 18 -28.42 4.79 -38.88
CA ALA A 18 -28.88 4.72 -37.49
C ALA A 18 -27.86 5.42 -36.59
N SER A 19 -28.25 6.53 -35.98
CA SER A 19 -27.44 7.28 -35.02
C SER A 19 -27.35 6.51 -33.70
N PHE A 20 -26.18 5.96 -33.39
CA PHE A 20 -25.88 5.39 -32.06
C PHE A 20 -25.60 6.55 -31.10
N VAL A 21 -26.50 6.78 -30.14
CA VAL A 21 -26.28 7.70 -29.02
C VAL A 21 -25.24 7.05 -28.11
N GLY A 22 -24.04 7.63 -28.08
CA GLY A 22 -22.98 7.23 -27.16
C GLY A 22 -23.40 7.47 -25.72
N VAL A 23 -23.50 6.41 -24.92
CA VAL A 23 -23.57 6.50 -23.47
C VAL A 23 -22.22 7.05 -23.00
N ALA A 24 -22.23 8.30 -22.55
CA ALA A 24 -21.10 8.91 -21.87
C ALA A 24 -20.69 8.03 -20.69
N GLY A 25 -19.42 7.65 -20.67
CA GLY A 25 -18.85 6.82 -19.63
C GLY A 25 -19.11 7.44 -18.26
N VAL A 26 -19.58 6.61 -17.33
CA VAL A 26 -19.48 6.89 -15.91
C VAL A 26 -18.00 6.84 -15.57
N GLY A 27 -17.32 7.98 -15.74
CA GLY A 27 -16.04 8.20 -15.12
C GLY A 27 -16.26 8.05 -13.63
N ALA A 28 -15.73 6.97 -13.06
CA ALA A 28 -15.55 6.86 -11.62
C ALA A 28 -14.89 8.17 -11.18
N ALA A 29 -15.52 8.87 -10.22
CA ALA A 29 -14.92 10.01 -9.58
C ALA A 29 -13.55 9.56 -9.06
N VAL A 30 -12.49 9.98 -9.77
CA VAL A 30 -11.13 9.99 -9.24
C VAL A 30 -11.23 10.83 -7.98
N GLY A 31 -11.22 10.15 -6.84
CA GLY A 31 -11.15 10.81 -5.54
C GLY A 31 -10.01 11.81 -5.60
N ALA A 32 -10.26 13.03 -5.12
CA ALA A 32 -9.32 14.14 -5.09
C ALA A 32 -7.89 13.60 -4.94
N ASP A 33 -7.06 13.85 -5.95
CA ASP A 33 -5.74 13.24 -6.09
C ASP A 33 -4.90 13.71 -4.88
N SER A 34 -4.95 12.94 -3.80
CA SER A 34 -4.00 13.08 -2.69
C SER A 34 -2.64 13.05 -3.35
N GLY A 35 -1.86 14.12 -3.24
CA GLY A 35 -0.61 14.27 -3.95
C GLY A 35 0.42 13.18 -3.64
N ALA A 36 1.65 13.40 -4.10
CA ALA A 36 2.71 12.41 -3.98
C ALA A 36 2.95 11.98 -2.52
N SER A 37 3.18 10.69 -2.32
CA SER A 37 3.63 10.14 -1.04
C SER A 37 4.94 10.78 -0.63
N PRO A 38 5.06 11.27 0.62
CA PRO A 38 6.33 11.73 1.14
C PRO A 38 7.36 10.58 1.33
N LEU A 39 6.93 9.31 1.32
CA LEU A 39 7.84 8.16 1.46
C LEU A 39 8.46 7.74 0.13
N SER A 40 7.65 7.70 -0.92
CA SER A 40 7.99 7.05 -2.20
C SER A 40 7.89 7.97 -3.42
N GLY A 41 7.28 9.16 -3.30
CA GLY A 41 6.96 10.03 -4.43
C GLY A 41 5.80 9.54 -5.30
N LEU A 42 5.25 8.34 -5.04
CA LEU A 42 4.14 7.78 -5.79
C LEU A 42 2.83 8.53 -5.52
N PRO A 43 1.93 8.66 -6.51
CA PRO A 43 0.66 9.36 -6.32
C PRO A 43 -0.22 8.69 -5.27
N GLY A 44 -1.08 9.48 -4.62
CA GLY A 44 -2.07 8.96 -3.69
C GLY A 44 -1.54 8.68 -2.28
N GLY A 45 -0.51 9.38 -1.81
CA GLY A 45 0.06 9.20 -0.47
C GLY A 45 0.01 10.44 0.44
N GLU A 46 -0.09 11.63 -0.15
CA GLU A 46 -0.17 12.88 0.62
C GLU A 46 -1.38 12.88 1.56
N GLY A 47 -1.14 13.30 2.81
CA GLY A 47 -2.18 13.38 3.84
C GLY A 47 -2.74 12.03 4.30
N LYS A 48 -2.20 10.89 3.84
CA LYS A 48 -2.61 9.55 4.29
C LYS A 48 -1.83 9.09 5.52
N PRO A 49 -2.42 8.20 6.34
CA PRO A 49 -1.74 7.62 7.48
C PRO A 49 -0.49 6.82 7.08
N VAL A 50 0.44 6.65 8.02
CA VAL A 50 1.60 5.76 7.87
C VAL A 50 1.54 4.61 8.84
N VAL A 51 1.74 3.41 8.32
CA VAL A 51 1.85 2.20 9.11
C VAL A 51 3.14 1.49 8.78
N MET A 52 3.95 1.26 9.81
CA MET A 52 5.04 0.31 9.75
C MET A 52 4.54 -1.07 10.16
N VAL A 53 4.79 -2.07 9.32
CA VAL A 53 4.57 -3.48 9.63
C VAL A 53 5.93 -4.15 9.80
N LYS A 54 6.12 -4.81 10.95
CA LYS A 54 7.34 -5.58 11.22
C LYS A 54 7.23 -6.97 10.60
N TYR A 55 8.05 -7.26 9.60
CA TYR A 55 8.15 -8.55 8.92
C TYR A 55 9.36 -9.37 9.42
N GLY A 56 9.25 -10.69 9.37
CA GLY A 56 10.40 -11.58 9.44
C GLY A 56 11.14 -11.67 8.11
N ASN A 57 12.46 -11.90 8.12
CA ASN A 57 13.25 -12.07 6.88
C ASN A 57 14.04 -13.38 6.83
N SER A 58 13.76 -14.32 7.73
CA SER A 58 14.41 -15.63 7.75
C SER A 58 13.90 -16.53 6.61
N LYS A 59 14.61 -17.62 6.29
CA LYS A 59 14.19 -18.55 5.21
C LYS A 59 12.74 -19.06 5.38
N PRO A 60 12.27 -19.45 6.58
CA PRO A 60 10.88 -19.88 6.78
C PRO A 60 9.83 -18.76 6.65
N ASP A 61 10.23 -17.49 6.77
CA ASP A 61 9.31 -16.36 6.59
C ASP A 61 8.89 -16.19 5.13
N ARG A 62 9.76 -16.58 4.19
CA ARG A 62 9.58 -16.37 2.76
C ARG A 62 8.63 -17.41 2.12
N PRO A 63 7.90 -17.05 1.06
CA PRO A 63 7.76 -15.70 0.51
C PRO A 63 6.94 -14.79 1.45
N HIS A 64 7.23 -13.48 1.40
CA HIS A 64 6.48 -12.45 2.13
C HIS A 64 5.16 -12.14 1.43
N TYR A 65 4.13 -11.78 2.22
CA TYR A 65 2.84 -11.34 1.71
C TYR A 65 2.85 -9.82 1.50
N ASN A 66 2.69 -9.41 0.23
CA ASN A 66 2.52 -8.03 -0.22
C ASN A 66 3.59 -7.03 0.27
N LEU A 67 4.79 -7.50 0.58
CA LEU A 67 5.92 -6.64 0.93
C LEU A 67 6.29 -5.69 -0.24
N ASN A 68 6.10 -6.15 -1.48
CA ASN A 68 6.31 -5.38 -2.70
C ASN A 68 5.34 -4.19 -2.88
N GLN A 69 4.36 -4.04 -1.99
CA GLN A 69 3.43 -2.90 -1.99
C GLN A 69 3.77 -1.87 -0.91
N ALA A 70 4.88 -2.05 -0.18
CA ALA A 70 5.39 -1.06 0.76
C ALA A 70 6.01 0.12 -0.01
N ASP A 71 5.82 1.33 0.51
CA ASP A 71 6.39 2.55 -0.05
C ASP A 71 7.89 2.67 0.25
N LEU A 72 8.29 2.17 1.42
CA LEU A 72 9.67 2.15 1.90
C LEU A 72 9.84 0.93 2.81
N PHE A 73 11.00 0.29 2.78
CA PHE A 73 11.34 -0.69 3.80
C PHE A 73 12.80 -0.59 4.23
N TYR A 74 13.02 -0.78 5.52
CA TYR A 74 14.35 -0.93 6.10
C TYR A 74 14.61 -2.41 6.36
N VAL A 75 15.85 -2.86 6.16
CA VAL A 75 16.32 -4.17 6.58
C VAL A 75 17.19 -3.96 7.81
N GLU A 76 16.76 -4.49 8.94
CA GLU A 76 17.46 -4.35 10.21
C GLU A 76 18.05 -5.68 10.64
N GLU A 77 19.30 -5.67 11.07
CA GLU A 77 19.87 -6.81 11.78
C GLU A 77 19.17 -6.96 13.15
N VAL A 78 18.92 -8.21 13.52
CA VAL A 78 18.39 -8.61 14.82
C VAL A 78 19.30 -9.68 15.41
N GLU A 79 18.82 -10.48 16.37
CA GLU A 79 19.69 -11.47 17.01
C GLU A 79 20.18 -12.56 16.03
N TRP A 80 21.37 -13.09 16.34
CA TRP A 80 21.96 -14.26 15.68
C TRP A 80 22.22 -14.06 14.17
N GLY A 81 22.53 -12.83 13.75
CA GLY A 81 22.79 -12.51 12.33
C GLY A 81 21.57 -12.65 11.43
N LEU A 82 20.37 -12.75 12.02
CA LEU A 82 19.12 -12.71 11.27
C LEU A 82 18.75 -11.25 11.00
N THR A 83 17.95 -11.03 9.96
CA THR A 83 17.37 -9.72 9.68
C THR A 83 15.86 -9.72 9.82
N ARG A 84 15.29 -8.54 10.05
CA ARG A 84 13.86 -8.25 9.95
C ARG A 84 13.66 -7.08 9.02
N ILE A 85 12.43 -6.91 8.58
CA ILE A 85 12.06 -5.84 7.65
C ILE A 85 11.03 -4.95 8.34
N ALA A 86 11.31 -3.66 8.41
CA ALA A 86 10.35 -2.63 8.80
C ALA A 86 9.77 -2.01 7.53
N ALA A 87 8.58 -2.46 7.14
CA ALA A 87 7.94 -2.03 5.89
C ALA A 87 6.88 -0.97 6.16
N LEU A 88 7.01 0.20 5.55
CA LEU A 88 6.10 1.33 5.68
C LEU A 88 5.10 1.35 4.52
N PHE A 89 3.83 1.53 4.87
CA PHE A 89 2.71 1.66 3.94
C PHE A 89 2.02 3.01 4.16
N ASN A 90 1.78 3.72 3.06
CA ASN A 90 1.16 5.05 3.02
C ASN A 90 0.25 5.22 1.79
N THR A 91 0.74 4.87 0.60
CA THR A 91 -0.03 5.00 -0.66
C THR A 91 -1.14 3.97 -0.73
N LYS A 92 -0.83 2.74 -0.32
CA LYS A 92 -1.71 1.59 -0.42
C LYS A 92 -1.60 0.69 0.81
N PHE A 93 -2.75 0.25 1.30
CA PHE A 93 -2.84 -0.78 2.32
C PHE A 93 -3.30 -2.10 1.70
N PRO A 94 -2.41 -3.08 1.46
CA PRO A 94 -2.79 -4.39 0.94
C PRO A 94 -3.74 -5.14 1.89
N SER A 95 -4.55 -6.04 1.35
CA SER A 95 -5.53 -6.82 2.12
C SER A 95 -4.89 -7.70 3.19
N VAL A 96 -3.69 -8.22 2.92
CA VAL A 96 -2.92 -9.11 3.81
C VAL A 96 -1.44 -8.75 3.78
N VAL A 97 -0.78 -8.77 4.93
CA VAL A 97 0.67 -8.60 5.09
C VAL A 97 1.25 -9.61 6.07
N GLY A 98 2.55 -9.87 5.97
CA GLY A 98 3.30 -10.71 6.91
C GLY A 98 4.25 -11.74 6.24
N PRO A 99 4.81 -12.68 7.00
CA PRO A 99 4.53 -12.93 8.41
C PRO A 99 5.04 -11.81 9.32
N THR A 100 4.18 -11.41 10.27
CA THR A 100 4.50 -10.37 11.26
C THR A 100 5.47 -10.87 12.32
N ARG A 101 6.32 -9.98 12.81
CA ARG A 101 7.39 -10.28 13.78
C ARG A 101 7.45 -9.30 14.93
N SER A 102 8.24 -9.70 15.92
CA SER A 102 8.43 -8.91 17.11
C SER A 102 9.15 -7.60 16.81
N ALA A 103 8.65 -6.52 17.40
CA ALA A 103 9.24 -5.20 17.31
C ALA A 103 10.62 -5.14 18.00
N ARG A 104 11.37 -4.10 17.67
CA ARG A 104 12.71 -3.75 18.16
C ARG A 104 12.78 -2.27 18.51
N ILE A 105 13.80 -1.90 19.29
CA ILE A 105 14.01 -0.50 19.67
C ILE A 105 14.28 0.37 18.43
N SER A 106 15.00 -0.16 17.45
CA SER A 106 15.26 0.47 16.15
C SER A 106 13.98 0.83 15.39
N ASP A 107 12.88 0.10 15.59
CA ASP A 107 11.58 0.47 15.00
C ASP A 107 11.10 1.83 15.54
N LEU A 108 11.33 2.12 16.82
CA LEU A 108 10.94 3.40 17.41
C LEU A 108 11.83 4.53 16.89
N GLU A 109 13.14 4.30 16.75
CA GLU A 109 14.08 5.27 16.18
C GLU A 109 13.69 5.63 14.74
N ILE A 110 13.35 4.64 13.91
CA ILE A 110 12.84 4.89 12.55
C ILE A 110 11.52 5.67 12.62
N LEU A 111 10.63 5.35 13.56
CA LEU A 111 9.32 5.97 13.66
C LEU A 111 9.32 7.39 14.24
N GLU A 112 10.44 7.88 14.79
CA GLU A 112 10.53 9.21 15.38
C GLU A 112 10.31 10.36 14.39
N GLN A 113 10.51 10.08 13.10
CA GLN A 113 10.30 11.03 12.00
C GLN A 113 8.83 11.22 11.59
N PHE A 114 7.86 10.51 12.20
CA PHE A 114 6.44 10.60 11.82
C PHE A 114 5.57 11.17 12.94
N ASP A 115 4.39 11.70 12.59
CA ASP A 115 3.37 12.10 13.55
C ASP A 115 2.39 10.94 13.79
N ASN A 116 2.37 10.40 15.00
CA ASN A 116 1.48 9.31 15.41
C ASN A 116 1.47 8.08 14.47
N PRO A 117 2.63 7.54 14.03
CA PRO A 117 2.64 6.43 13.09
C PRO A 117 2.09 5.14 13.70
N GLY A 118 1.45 4.31 12.88
CA GLY A 118 1.04 2.97 13.28
C GLY A 118 2.24 2.02 13.32
N LEU A 119 2.34 1.21 14.37
CA LEU A 119 3.32 0.13 14.49
C LEU A 119 2.60 -1.22 14.64
N ALA A 120 2.64 -2.04 13.59
CA ALA A 120 2.05 -3.37 13.55
C ALA A 120 3.13 -4.46 13.69
N TYR A 121 3.00 -5.29 14.72
CA TYR A 121 4.03 -6.26 15.14
C TYR A 121 3.41 -7.42 15.91
N SER A 122 4.11 -8.54 16.06
CA SER A 122 3.56 -9.76 16.70
C SER A 122 3.88 -9.93 18.20
N GLY A 123 4.61 -8.99 18.79
CA GLY A 123 5.00 -8.99 20.20
C GLY A 123 6.34 -8.30 20.43
N ALA A 124 6.72 -8.11 21.69
CA ALA A 124 8.02 -7.55 22.06
C ALA A 124 8.31 -7.94 23.51
N ASN A 125 9.54 -7.71 23.98
CA ASN A 125 9.83 -7.81 25.41
C ASN A 125 9.11 -6.69 26.19
N ASP A 126 8.89 -6.89 27.49
CA ASP A 126 8.11 -5.96 28.32
C ASP A 126 8.70 -4.55 28.39
N VAL A 127 10.02 -4.44 28.34
CA VAL A 127 10.72 -3.15 28.34
C VAL A 127 10.36 -2.36 27.08
N LEU A 128 10.42 -3.00 25.92
CA LEU A 128 10.05 -2.40 24.65
C LEU A 128 8.53 -2.14 24.55
N LEU A 129 7.69 -3.03 25.07
CA LEU A 129 6.24 -2.77 25.15
C LEU A 129 5.91 -1.53 26.01
N LYS A 130 6.70 -1.27 27.07
CA LYS A 130 6.58 -0.02 27.83
C LYS A 130 7.08 1.18 27.03
N ALA A 131 8.16 1.03 26.27
CA ALA A 131 8.69 2.10 25.42
C ALA A 131 7.72 2.47 24.29
N ILE A 132 7.14 1.49 23.58
CA ILE A 132 6.12 1.70 22.54
C ILE A 132 4.92 2.48 23.10
N ARG A 133 4.42 2.11 24.30
CA ARG A 133 3.30 2.82 24.94
C ARG A 133 3.62 4.27 25.34
N LYS A 134 4.90 4.61 25.45
CA LYS A 134 5.37 5.97 25.79
C LYS A 134 5.81 6.76 24.57
N SER A 135 5.99 6.11 23.40
CA SER A 135 6.38 6.77 22.17
C SER A 135 5.17 7.42 21.49
N GLN A 136 5.42 8.16 20.41
CA GLN A 136 4.36 8.67 19.54
C GLN A 136 3.69 7.57 18.70
N SER A 137 4.23 6.36 18.67
CA SER A 137 3.71 5.28 17.82
C SER A 137 2.39 4.72 18.37
N ILE A 138 1.40 4.56 17.50
CA ILE A 138 0.17 3.85 17.81
C ILE A 138 0.43 2.34 17.70
N SER A 139 0.36 1.62 18.81
CA SER A 139 0.43 0.16 18.81
C SER A 139 -0.77 -0.44 18.06
N LEU A 140 -0.47 -1.21 17.02
CA LEU A 140 -1.42 -1.99 16.23
C LEU A 140 -1.21 -3.50 16.45
N SER A 141 -0.78 -3.88 17.64
CA SER A 141 -0.42 -5.26 17.99
C SER A 141 -1.66 -6.19 18.07
N PRO A 142 -1.48 -7.53 18.00
CA PRO A 142 -2.55 -8.49 18.28
C PRO A 142 -3.20 -8.32 19.65
N SER A 143 -2.50 -7.77 20.65
CA SER A 143 -3.08 -7.50 21.97
C SER A 143 -4.18 -6.43 21.89
N ASP A 144 -4.04 -5.46 20.98
CA ASP A 144 -4.95 -4.32 20.82
C ASP A 144 -5.93 -4.50 19.65
N ARG A 145 -5.57 -5.31 18.66
CA ARG A 145 -6.23 -5.44 17.35
C ARG A 145 -6.37 -6.91 16.92
N SER A 146 -6.59 -7.82 17.86
CA SER A 146 -6.58 -9.29 17.67
C SER A 146 -7.39 -9.77 16.47
N SER A 147 -8.57 -9.19 16.21
CA SER A 147 -9.48 -9.59 15.13
C SER A 147 -8.91 -9.42 13.71
N PHE A 148 -7.86 -8.61 13.54
CA PHE A 148 -7.19 -8.42 12.26
C PHE A 148 -6.03 -9.37 12.02
N TYR A 149 -5.58 -10.09 13.05
CA TYR A 149 -4.49 -11.05 12.95
C TYR A 149 -5.05 -12.47 12.82
N TYR A 150 -4.39 -13.29 11.99
CA TYR A 150 -4.74 -14.69 11.83
C TYR A 150 -3.51 -15.52 11.51
N ARG A 151 -3.62 -16.85 11.61
CA ARG A 151 -2.53 -17.77 11.31
C ARG A 151 -2.76 -18.50 9.99
N ASN A 152 -1.74 -18.52 9.13
CA ASN A 152 -1.68 -19.40 7.98
C ASN A 152 -1.28 -20.81 8.43
N LEU A 153 -2.22 -21.75 8.44
CA LEU A 153 -1.99 -23.10 8.93
C LEU A 153 -1.02 -23.93 8.07
N SER A 154 -0.72 -23.48 6.84
CA SER A 154 0.31 -24.10 5.99
C SER A 154 1.75 -23.78 6.42
N LYS A 155 1.95 -22.89 7.41
CA LYS A 155 3.26 -22.57 8.00
C LYS A 155 3.28 -22.83 9.51
N VAL A 156 4.46 -23.16 10.02
CA VAL A 156 4.69 -23.40 11.46
C VAL A 156 4.94 -22.08 12.19
N ALA A 157 4.40 -21.96 13.41
CA ALA A 157 4.72 -20.86 14.30
C ALA A 157 6.24 -20.81 14.59
N PRO A 158 6.86 -19.61 14.68
CA PRO A 158 6.24 -18.29 14.65
C PRO A 158 6.00 -17.70 13.24
N ASN A 159 6.33 -18.42 12.15
CA ASN A 159 6.37 -17.91 10.77
C ASN A 159 5.01 -17.86 10.05
N ASN A 160 3.92 -17.86 10.80
CA ASN A 160 2.58 -18.02 10.24
C ASN A 160 1.58 -16.93 10.61
N GLN A 161 1.95 -15.92 11.40
CA GLN A 161 1.03 -14.85 11.77
C GLN A 161 0.94 -13.78 10.68
N LEU A 162 -0.24 -13.60 10.09
CA LEU A 162 -0.57 -12.62 9.07
C LEU A 162 -1.50 -11.55 9.64
N LEU A 163 -1.52 -10.39 8.98
CA LEU A 163 -2.33 -9.23 9.35
C LEU A 163 -3.21 -8.79 8.17
N ARG A 164 -4.49 -8.53 8.45
CA ARG A 164 -5.46 -7.92 7.51
C ARG A 164 -5.31 -6.40 7.50
N LEU A 165 -4.25 -5.90 6.85
CA LEU A 165 -3.85 -4.50 6.97
C LEU A 165 -4.90 -3.52 6.44
N ALA A 166 -5.45 -3.74 5.24
CA ALA A 166 -6.50 -2.88 4.68
C ALA A 166 -7.71 -2.74 5.62
N ALA A 167 -8.23 -3.87 6.10
CA ALA A 167 -9.39 -3.88 6.99
C ALA A 167 -9.10 -3.24 8.35
N MET A 168 -7.86 -3.35 8.85
CA MET A 168 -7.44 -2.69 10.08
C MET A 168 -7.40 -1.17 9.88
N MET A 169 -6.81 -0.70 8.79
CA MET A 169 -6.64 0.72 8.50
C MET A 169 -7.94 1.42 8.13
N GLU A 170 -8.91 0.71 7.58
CA GLU A 170 -10.27 1.23 7.37
C GLU A 170 -10.94 1.62 8.70
N LYS A 171 -10.60 0.94 9.81
CA LYS A 171 -11.18 1.21 11.14
C LYS A 171 -10.30 2.08 12.03
N GLU A 172 -9.05 2.32 11.65
CA GLU A 172 -8.10 3.00 12.51
C GLU A 172 -8.15 4.51 12.26
N SER A 173 -8.50 5.26 13.29
CA SER A 173 -8.59 6.72 13.23
C SER A 173 -7.46 7.44 13.98
N LYS A 174 -6.66 6.70 14.75
CA LYS A 174 -5.59 7.29 15.60
C LYS A 174 -4.25 7.37 14.89
N VAL A 175 -4.06 6.63 13.81
CA VAL A 175 -2.81 6.64 13.05
C VAL A 175 -2.71 7.93 12.25
N GLY A 176 -1.65 8.68 12.51
CA GLY A 176 -1.38 9.97 11.90
C GLY A 176 -0.60 9.88 10.59
N VAL A 177 -0.41 11.07 10.02
CA VAL A 177 0.26 11.32 8.74
C VAL A 177 1.77 11.55 8.93
N ILE A 178 2.48 11.71 7.82
CA ILE A 178 3.92 12.03 7.84
C ILE A 178 4.10 13.47 8.28
N LYS A 179 5.01 13.73 9.22
CA LYS A 179 5.53 15.08 9.46
C LYS A 179 6.08 15.56 8.13
N SER A 180 5.50 16.60 7.56
CA SER A 180 6.08 17.26 6.39
C SER A 180 7.40 17.90 6.83
N PHE A 181 8.49 17.14 6.76
CA PHE A 181 9.82 17.71 6.73
C PHE A 181 9.97 18.33 5.34
N GLY A 182 10.14 19.64 5.29
CA GLY A 182 10.32 20.39 4.05
C GLY A 182 11.18 19.61 3.07
N HIS A 183 10.54 19.11 2.02
CA HIS A 183 11.11 18.34 0.92
C HIS A 183 12.24 17.37 1.34
N MET A 184 11.95 16.33 2.12
CA MET A 184 12.68 15.06 1.98
C MET A 184 12.16 14.27 0.76
N GLY A 185 11.92 14.96 -0.35
CA GLY A 185 11.68 14.28 -1.62
C GLY A 185 12.99 13.64 -2.01
N TRP A 186 13.12 12.33 -1.80
CA TRP A 186 14.03 11.55 -2.65
C TRP A 186 13.69 11.95 -4.07
N GLN A 187 14.60 12.66 -4.74
CA GLN A 187 14.35 13.00 -6.13
C GLN A 187 14.38 11.69 -6.89
N VAL A 188 13.20 11.28 -7.37
CA VAL A 188 13.12 10.29 -8.43
C VAL A 188 13.76 10.97 -9.63
N VAL A 189 15.04 10.70 -9.84
CA VAL A 189 15.76 11.12 -11.05
C VAL A 189 15.28 10.20 -12.16
N ASP A 190 14.51 10.73 -13.11
CA ASP A 190 14.00 10.00 -14.28
C ASP A 190 15.10 9.74 -15.34
N ASP A 191 16.35 9.49 -14.92
CA ASP A 191 17.53 9.44 -15.81
C ASP A 191 18.01 8.01 -16.10
N PHE A 192 17.09 7.11 -16.48
CA PHE A 192 17.46 5.83 -17.08
C PHE A 192 16.77 5.65 -18.43
N VAL A 193 17.33 6.30 -19.46
CA VAL A 193 17.20 5.95 -20.88
C VAL A 193 18.56 5.54 -21.41
#